data_AF-A0A3D6B4U7-F1
#
_entry.id   AF-A0A3D6B4U7-F1
#
_cell.length_a   1.000
_cell.length_b   1.000
_cell.length_c   1.000
_cell.angle_alpha   90.00
_cell.angle_beta   90.00
_cell.angle_gamma   90.00
#
_symmetry.space_group_name_H-M   'P 1'
#
loop_
_entity.id
_entity.type
_entity.pdbx_description
1 polymer ?
#
loop_
_entity_poly.entity_id
_entity_poly.type
_entity_poly.pdbx_seq_one_letter_code
_entity_poly.pdbx_strand_id
1 'polypeptide(L)'
;MLDDFRLRVFEKVCITLSFTLAARELGVSQPAISQNIAELEGALGVKLFERKGGRVLLTSQGKVFREYSEQILHWYDAANLAFSNTNPKPMELTLDSGKVIQIWSWADDIHLKLKSD
;
A
#
# COMPACT_ATOMS: atom_id res chain seq x y z
N MET A 1 3.60 2.73 -7.23
CA MET A 1 3.22 2.18 -5.92
C MET A 1 1.97 1.37 -6.16
N LEU A 2 1.99 0.10 -5.79
CA LEU A 2 0.80 -0.74 -5.79
C LEU A 2 -0.08 -0.23 -4.66
N ASP A 3 -1.19 0.43 -5.00
CA ASP A 3 -2.12 1.03 -4.05
C ASP A 3 -3.55 0.71 -4.49
N ASP A 4 -4.25 -0.14 -3.73
CA ASP A 4 -5.67 -0.43 -3.94
C ASP A 4 -6.50 0.44 -3.00
N PHE A 5 -7.00 1.54 -3.54
CA PHE A 5 -7.78 2.50 -2.78
C PHE A 5 -9.06 1.90 -2.18
N ARG A 6 -9.74 1.00 -2.88
CA ARG A 6 -10.98 0.37 -2.36
C ARG A 6 -10.68 -0.51 -1.17
N LEU A 7 -9.58 -1.26 -1.21
CA LEU A 7 -9.14 -2.10 -0.11
C LEU A 7 -8.72 -1.26 1.12
N ARG A 8 -8.05 -0.13 0.90
CA ARG A 8 -7.71 0.83 1.97
C ARG A 8 -8.94 1.49 2.58
N VAL A 9 -9.94 1.83 1.77
CA VAL A 9 -11.23 2.33 2.24
C VAL A 9 -11.91 1.30 3.14
N PHE A 10 -11.99 0.05 2.70
CA PHE A 10 -12.52 -1.05 3.50
C PHE A 10 -11.80 -1.20 4.83
N GLU A 11 -10.47 -1.30 4.81
CA GLU A 11 -9.65 -1.48 6.01
C GLU A 11 -9.82 -0.30 6.98
N LYS A 12 -9.86 0.93 6.45
CA LYS A 12 -10.08 2.11 7.27
C LYS A 12 -11.45 2.11 7.96
N VAL A 13 -12.50 1.68 7.28
CA VAL A 13 -13.83 1.56 7.89
C VAL A 13 -13.86 0.44 8.94
N CYS A 14 -13.10 -0.65 8.74
CA CYS A 14 -12.94 -1.71 9.75
C CYS A 14 -12.30 -1.21 11.04
N ILE A 15 -11.25 -0.39 10.93
CA ILE A 15 -10.53 0.16 12.08
C ILE A 15 -11.38 1.20 12.83
N THR A 16 -12.01 2.10 12.08
CA THR A 16 -12.72 3.25 12.67
C THR A 16 -14.14 2.93 13.11
N LEU A 17 -14.75 1.87 12.55
CA LEU A 17 -16.18 1.56 12.67
C LEU A 17 -17.07 2.78 12.42
N SER A 18 -16.64 3.65 11.49
CA SER A 18 -17.32 4.90 11.17
C SER A 18 -16.94 5.40 9.79
N PHE A 19 -17.93 5.47 8.89
CA PHE A 19 -17.73 5.99 7.54
C PHE A 19 -17.26 7.45 7.52
N THR A 20 -17.77 8.27 8.45
CA THR A 20 -17.40 9.68 8.55
C THR A 20 -15.96 9.84 9.06
N LEU A 21 -15.55 9.06 10.06
CA LEU A 21 -14.18 9.12 10.57
C LEU A 21 -13.19 8.58 9.53
N ALA A 22 -13.54 7.47 8.86
CA ALA A 22 -12.75 6.92 7.77
C ALA A 22 -12.52 7.92 6.64
N ALA A 23 -13.58 8.64 6.24
CA ALA A 23 -13.50 9.69 5.23
C ALA A 23 -12.53 10.80 5.64
N ARG A 24 -12.63 11.26 6.88
CA ARG A 24 -11.73 12.28 7.44
C ARG A 24 -10.28 11.82 7.44
N GLU A 25 -10.02 10.59 7.86
CA GLU A 25 -8.65 10.04 7.91
C GLU A 25 -8.04 9.77 6.54
N LEU A 26 -8.86 9.47 5.54
CA LEU A 26 -8.40 9.28 4.15
C LEU A 26 -8.40 10.57 3.34
N GLY A 27 -8.82 11.70 3.90
CA GLY A 27 -8.86 12.99 3.20
C GLY A 27 -9.87 13.03 2.05
N VAL A 28 -10.96 12.25 2.14
CA VAL A 28 -12.00 12.18 1.09
C VAL A 28 -13.38 12.44 1.68
N SER A 29 -14.39 12.55 0.81
CA SER A 29 -15.77 12.74 1.25
C SER A 29 -16.40 11.44 1.75
N GLN A 30 -17.33 11.52 2.70
CA GLN A 30 -18.06 10.35 3.19
C GLN A 30 -18.87 9.64 2.08
N PRO A 31 -19.51 10.33 1.12
CA PRO A 31 -20.13 9.68 -0.04
C PRO A 31 -19.13 8.87 -0.86
N ALA A 32 -17.89 9.34 -1.02
CA ALA A 32 -16.85 8.58 -1.72
C ALA A 32 -16.51 7.27 -0.99
N ILE A 33 -16.38 7.30 0.35
CA ILE A 33 -16.20 6.08 1.16
C ILE A 33 -17.38 5.13 0.96
N SER A 34 -18.62 5.63 1.11
CA SER A 34 -19.81 4.79 0.97
C SER A 34 -19.94 4.18 -0.41
N GLN A 35 -19.62 4.92 -1.47
CA GLN A 35 -19.64 4.42 -2.84
C GLN A 35 -18.59 3.30 -3.05
N ASN A 36 -17.36 3.50 -2.58
CA ASN A 36 -16.30 2.49 -2.67
C ASN A 36 -16.67 1.19 -1.93
N ILE A 37 -17.28 1.31 -0.73
CA ILE A 37 -17.78 0.13 0.00
C ILE A 37 -18.94 -0.53 -0.73
N ALA A 38 -19.90 0.24 -1.24
CA ALA A 38 -21.05 -0.31 -1.96
C ALA A 38 -20.63 -1.06 -3.24
N GLU A 39 -19.65 -0.54 -3.97
CA GLU A 39 -19.07 -1.20 -5.14
C GLU A 39 -18.34 -2.49 -4.77
N LEU A 40 -17.57 -2.47 -3.68
CA LEU A 40 -16.88 -3.66 -3.19
C LEU A 40 -17.88 -4.74 -2.76
N GLU A 41 -18.90 -4.37 -1.98
CA GLU A 41 -19.99 -5.27 -1.61
C GLU A 41 -20.76 -5.80 -2.84
N GLY A 42 -20.97 -4.95 -3.84
CA GLY A 42 -21.61 -5.32 -5.11
C GLY A 42 -20.79 -6.34 -5.90
N ALA A 43 -19.47 -6.15 -5.97
CA ALA A 43 -18.56 -7.08 -6.65
C ALA A 43 -18.48 -8.44 -5.93
N LEU A 44 -18.54 -8.44 -4.59
CA LEU A 44 -18.49 -9.66 -3.79
C LEU A 44 -19.87 -10.34 -3.62
N GLY A 45 -20.96 -9.65 -3.96
CA GLY A 45 -22.32 -10.14 -3.78
C GLY A 45 -22.75 -10.29 -2.31
N VAL A 46 -22.03 -9.68 -1.36
CA VAL A 46 -22.28 -9.79 0.08
C VAL A 46 -22.13 -8.45 0.79
N LYS A 47 -22.85 -8.30 1.90
CA LYS A 47 -22.65 -7.16 2.82
C LYS A 47 -21.46 -7.42 3.74
N LEU A 48 -20.55 -6.46 3.80
CA LEU A 48 -19.37 -6.48 4.66
C LEU A 48 -19.63 -5.72 5.96
N PHE A 49 -20.47 -4.67 5.91
CA PHE A 49 -20.85 -3.90 7.09
C PHE A 49 -22.36 -3.94 7.34
N GLU A 50 -22.72 -3.82 8.62
CA GLU A 50 -24.09 -3.68 9.07
C GLU A 50 -24.23 -2.53 10.08
N ARG A 51 -25.46 -2.04 10.26
CA ARG A 51 -25.80 -1.02 11.26
C ARG A 51 -26.65 -1.66 12.35
N LYS A 52 -26.15 -1.69 13.58
CA LYS A 52 -26.87 -2.22 14.74
C LYS A 52 -26.86 -1.20 15.87
N GLY A 53 -28.04 -0.74 16.29
CA GLY A 53 -28.17 0.27 17.35
C GLY A 53 -27.43 1.58 17.03
N GLY A 54 -27.42 2.00 15.76
CA GLY A 54 -26.71 3.20 15.31
C GLY A 54 -25.19 3.05 15.18
N ARG A 55 -24.63 1.87 15.46
CA ARG A 55 -23.19 1.58 15.32
C ARG A 55 -22.92 0.79 14.04
N VAL A 56 -21.80 1.07 13.39
CA VAL A 56 -21.29 0.28 12.27
C VAL A 56 -20.54 -0.91 12.82
N LEU A 57 -20.82 -2.09 12.29
CA LEU A 57 -20.18 -3.35 12.66
C LEU A 57 -19.82 -4.14 11.40
N LEU A 58 -18.84 -5.03 11.51
CA LEU A 58 -18.56 -6.02 10.48
C LEU A 58 -19.59 -7.15 10.55
N THR A 59 -20.10 -7.56 9.38
CA THR A 59 -20.86 -8.81 9.24
C THR A 59 -19.93 -10.01 9.38
N SER A 60 -20.48 -11.23 9.44
CA SER A 60 -19.67 -12.46 9.37
C SER A 60 -18.81 -12.51 8.11
N GLN A 61 -19.38 -12.14 6.95
CA GLN A 61 -18.64 -12.07 5.68
C GLN A 61 -17.59 -10.96 5.70
N GLY A 62 -17.87 -9.83 6.34
CA GLY A 62 -16.91 -8.74 6.54
C GLY A 62 -15.69 -9.17 7.33
N LYS A 63 -15.87 -9.97 8.39
CA LYS A 63 -14.76 -10.52 9.18
C LYS A 63 -13.88 -11.44 8.35
N VAL A 64 -14.49 -12.35 7.58
CA VAL A 64 -13.75 -13.24 6.66
C VAL A 64 -12.99 -12.43 5.62
N PHE A 65 -13.64 -11.46 4.97
CA PHE A 65 -13.00 -10.62 3.96
C PHE A 65 -11.82 -9.82 4.54
N ARG A 66 -11.92 -9.38 5.80
CA ARG A 66 -10.84 -8.66 6.49
C ARG A 66 -9.56 -9.48 6.59
N GLU A 67 -9.65 -10.78 6.89
CA GLU A 67 -8.47 -11.66 6.95
C GLU A 67 -7.74 -11.74 5.60
N TYR A 68 -8.49 -11.71 4.50
CA TYR A 68 -7.91 -11.66 3.15
C TYR A 68 -7.37 -10.28 2.81
N SER A 69 -8.07 -9.20 3.17
CA SER A 69 -7.61 -7.84 2.88
C SER A 69 -6.30 -7.51 3.58
N GLU A 70 -6.14 -7.94 4.84
CA GLU A 70 -4.91 -7.77 5.60
C GLU A 70 -3.72 -8.48 4.91
N GLN A 71 -3.92 -9.69 4.38
CA GLN A 71 -2.89 -10.42 3.63
C GLN A 71 -2.55 -9.73 2.31
N ILE A 72 -3.55 -9.27 1.55
CA ILE A 72 -3.33 -8.58 0.27
C ILE A 72 -2.55 -7.29 0.49
N LEU A 73 -2.94 -6.48 1.49
CA LEU A 73 -2.24 -5.25 1.83
C LEU A 73 -0.80 -5.53 2.27
N HIS A 74 -0.57 -6.58 3.07
CA HIS A 74 0.78 -7.02 3.45
C HIS A 74 1.66 -7.32 2.22
N TRP A 75 1.12 -8.04 1.23
CA TRP A 75 1.86 -8.33 0.00
C TRP A 75 2.09 -7.10 -0.88
N TYR A 76 1.15 -6.15 -0.91
CA TYR A 76 1.37 -4.86 -1.56
C TYR A 76 2.50 -4.07 -0.90
N ASP A 77 2.54 -4.02 0.43
CA ASP A 77 3.61 -3.36 1.17
C ASP A 77 4.97 -4.03 0.92
N ALA A 78 5.01 -5.36 0.96
CA ALA A 78 6.22 -6.14 0.66
C ALA A 78 6.73 -5.90 -0.77
N ALA A 79 5.83 -5.91 -1.76
CA ALA A 79 6.17 -5.62 -3.14
C ALA A 79 6.63 -4.17 -3.32
N ASN A 80 5.93 -3.21 -2.70
CA ASN A 80 6.34 -1.81 -2.73
C ASN A 80 7.73 -1.62 -2.13
N LEU A 81 8.09 -2.35 -1.07
CA LEU A 81 9.43 -2.31 -0.49
C LEU A 81 10.47 -2.92 -1.45
N ALA A 82 10.22 -4.13 -1.94
CA ALA A 82 11.12 -4.86 -2.84
C ALA A 82 11.42 -4.09 -4.14
N PHE A 83 10.42 -3.38 -4.66
CA PHE A 83 10.52 -2.61 -5.90
C PHE A 83 10.56 -1.09 -5.70
N SER A 84 10.61 -0.62 -4.45
CA SER A 84 10.98 0.77 -4.16
C SER A 84 12.44 0.92 -4.55
N ASN A 85 12.62 1.43 -5.76
CA ASN A 85 13.91 1.65 -6.38
C ASN A 85 14.70 2.66 -5.53
N THR A 86 15.35 2.22 -4.45
CA THR A 86 16.69 2.74 -4.16
C THR A 86 17.53 2.27 -5.33
N ASN A 87 17.45 3.01 -6.43
CA ASN A 87 18.55 3.07 -7.37
C ASN A 87 19.74 3.37 -6.45
N PRO A 88 20.69 2.44 -6.26
CA PRO A 88 21.81 2.68 -5.36
C PRO A 88 22.41 4.00 -5.81
N LYS A 89 22.36 5.03 -4.95
CA LYS A 89 22.99 6.30 -5.28
C LYS A 89 24.44 5.94 -5.60
N PRO A 90 24.93 6.16 -6.84
CA PRO A 90 26.27 5.74 -7.18
C PRO A 90 27.21 6.39 -6.19
N MET A 91 28.00 5.58 -5.50
CA MET A 91 29.04 6.13 -4.65
C MET A 91 30.13 6.66 -5.56
N GLU A 92 30.45 7.94 -5.42
CA GLU A 92 31.58 8.56 -6.10
C GLU A 92 32.81 8.38 -5.22
N LEU A 93 33.85 7.78 -5.80
CA LEU A 93 35.18 7.75 -5.19
C LEU A 93 36.10 8.61 -6.06
N THR A 94 36.80 9.53 -5.41
CA THR A 94 37.89 10.29 -6.03
C THR A 94 39.18 9.59 -5.69
N LEU A 95 39.87 9.08 -6.71
CA LEU A 95 41.21 8.52 -6.57
C LEU A 95 42.22 9.65 -6.33
N ASP A 96 43.35 9.36 -5.69
CA ASP A 96 44.44 10.32 -5.45
C ASP A 96 44.97 10.95 -6.76
N SER A 97 44.72 10.32 -7.91
CA SER A 97 45.02 10.83 -9.24
C SER A 97 44.02 11.89 -9.77
N GLY A 98 43.02 12.28 -8.97
CA GLY A 98 41.95 13.20 -9.37
C GLY A 98 40.85 12.59 -10.26
N LYS A 99 40.91 11.28 -10.52
CA LYS A 99 39.91 10.57 -11.33
C LYS A 99 38.71 10.20 -10.47
N VAL A 100 37.50 10.58 -10.90
CA VAL A 100 36.25 10.19 -10.25
C VAL A 100 35.76 8.88 -10.86
N ILE A 101 35.48 7.89 -10.01
CA ILE A 101 34.83 6.64 -10.39
C ILE A 101 33.47 6.54 -9.72
N GLN A 102 32.48 6.01 -10.44
CA GLN A 102 31.15 5.73 -9.92
C GLN A 102 30.98 4.23 -9.74
N ILE A 103 30.51 3.82 -8.56
CA ILE A 103 30.23 2.42 -8.23
C ILE A 103 28.73 2.27 -7.93
N TRP A 104 28.09 1.30 -8.57
CA TRP A 104 26.72 0.89 -8.29
C TRP A 104 26.73 -0.39 -7.47
N SER A 105 25.86 -0.50 -6.46
CA SER A 105 25.64 -1.72 -5.68
C SER A 105 24.24 -2.25 -5.98
N TRP A 106 24.14 -3.29 -6.82
CA TRP A 106 22.87 -3.97 -7.08
C TRP A 106 22.73 -5.10 -6.06
N ALA A 107 21.53 -5.31 -5.53
CA ALA A 107 21.29 -6.17 -4.36
C ALA A 107 21.75 -7.63 -4.52
N ASP A 108 21.92 -8.11 -5.77
CA ASP A 108 22.19 -9.52 -6.03
C ASP A 108 23.57 -9.82 -6.66
N ASP A 109 24.40 -8.83 -7.04
CA ASP A 109 25.77 -9.06 -7.53
C ASP A 109 26.58 -7.74 -7.61
N ILE A 110 27.79 -7.71 -7.02
CA ILE A 110 28.72 -6.57 -7.16
C ILE A 110 29.54 -6.76 -8.44
N HIS A 111 29.11 -6.15 -9.55
CA HIS A 111 29.92 -6.02 -10.76
C HIS A 111 30.57 -4.64 -10.84
N LEU A 112 31.90 -4.58 -10.64
CA LEU A 112 32.71 -3.40 -10.90
C LEU A 112 32.78 -3.14 -12.42
N LYS A 113 31.99 -2.20 -12.94
CA LYS A 113 32.23 -1.63 -14.27
C LYS A 113 33.02 -0.32 -14.12
N LEU A 114 34.31 -0.39 -14.47
CA LEU A 114 35.11 0.80 -14.72
C LEU A 114 34.53 1.51 -15.94
N LYS A 115 34.02 2.73 -15.73
CA LYS A 115 33.68 3.62 -16.85
C LYS A 115 34.99 4.10 -17.49
N SER A 116 35.27 3.65 -18.71
CA SER A 116 36.25 4.30 -19.59
C SER A 116 35.49 5.27 -20.49
N ASP A 117 35.83 6.55 -20.32
CA ASP A 117 35.52 7.77 -21.09
C ASP A 117 34.16 7.89 -21.79
#